data_AF-W5VT28-F1
#
_entry.id   AF-W5VT28-F1
#
_cell.length_a   1.000
_cell.length_b   1.000
_cell.length_c   1.000
_cell.angle_alpha   90.00
_cell.angle_beta   90.00
_cell.angle_gamma   90.00
#
_symmetry.space_group_name_H-M   'P 1'
#
loop_
_entity.id
_entity.type
_entity.pdbx_description
1 polymer ?
#
loop_
_entity_poly.entity_id
_entity_poly.type
_entity_poly.pdbx_seq_one_letter_code
_entity_poly.pdbx_strand_id
1 'polypeptide(L)'
;LWYTAPDFVSLGAGTRAGKGAAIGIPNLLVRKHSLIALDPKQELWKITSKVREILLGNKVYLLDPFNSKTHQFNPLFYIDLKAESGAKDLLKLIEILFPSYGMTGAEAHFNNLAGQYWTGLAKLLHFFINYEPSWLNEFGLKPVFSIGSVVDLYSNIDRELILSKREELEGTNGLDENALYHLRDALTKIREYHETEDEQRSSIDGSFRKKMSLFYLPTVRKCTDGNDFDLRQLRREDITVYVGVNAEDISLAYDFLNLFFNFVVEVTLRENPDFDPTLKHDCLMFLDEFPSIGYMPIIKKGSGYIAGFKLKLLTIYQNISQLNEIYGIEGAKTLMSAHPCRIIYAVSEEDDAAKISEKLGYIT
;
A
#
# COMPACT_ATOMS: atom_id res chain seq x y z
N LEU A 1 3.91 -21.98 18.13
CA LEU A 1 5.23 -21.29 18.03
C LEU A 1 5.02 -19.81 18.36
N TRP A 2 5.74 -19.26 19.34
CA TRP A 2 5.72 -17.81 19.61
C TRP A 2 6.89 -17.14 18.90
N TYR A 3 6.58 -16.12 18.11
CA TYR A 3 7.55 -15.37 17.34
C TYR A 3 8.01 -14.16 18.15
N THR A 4 9.15 -14.35 18.82
CA THR A 4 9.84 -13.33 19.61
C THR A 4 11.16 -12.89 18.99
N ALA A 5 11.64 -13.61 17.97
CA ALA A 5 12.92 -13.38 17.31
C ALA A 5 12.94 -12.06 16.48
N PRO A 6 14.12 -11.48 16.22
CA PRO A 6 14.25 -10.32 15.34
C PRO A 6 14.08 -10.68 13.85
N ASP A 7 14.35 -11.93 13.50
CA ASP A 7 14.46 -12.39 12.11
C ASP A 7 13.12 -12.64 11.44
N PHE A 8 13.01 -12.41 10.13
CA PHE A 8 11.76 -12.71 9.42
C PHE A 8 11.48 -14.22 9.39
N VAL A 9 10.19 -14.57 9.47
CA VAL A 9 9.71 -15.96 9.46
C VAL A 9 8.91 -16.22 8.19
N SER A 10 9.22 -17.31 7.51
CA SER A 10 8.37 -17.79 6.42
C SER A 10 7.72 -19.13 6.79
N LEU A 11 6.45 -19.29 6.40
CA LEU A 11 5.69 -20.52 6.57
C LEU A 11 5.17 -21.00 5.21
N GLY A 12 5.78 -22.07 4.70
CA GLY A 12 5.25 -22.83 3.57
C GLY A 12 4.30 -23.91 4.07
N ALA A 13 3.02 -23.83 3.72
CA ALA A 13 2.04 -24.82 4.18
C ALA A 13 0.85 -24.92 3.21
N GLY A 14 0.29 -26.12 3.03
CA GLY A 14 -0.90 -26.29 2.18
C GLY A 14 -2.17 -25.64 2.75
N THR A 15 -3.21 -25.60 1.92
CA THR A 15 -4.57 -25.19 2.33
C THR A 15 -5.09 -26.12 3.44
N ARG A 16 -5.78 -25.56 4.45
CA ARG A 16 -6.32 -26.27 5.64
C ARG A 16 -5.26 -26.95 6.53
N ALA A 17 -3.97 -26.61 6.39
CA ALA A 17 -2.91 -27.16 7.24
C ALA A 17 -2.85 -26.57 8.67
N GLY A 18 -3.85 -25.78 9.10
CA GLY A 18 -3.93 -25.24 10.46
C GLY A 18 -3.05 -24.02 10.75
N LYS A 19 -2.54 -23.32 9.73
CA LYS A 19 -1.60 -22.19 9.86
C LYS A 19 -2.08 -21.06 10.79
N GLY A 20 -3.32 -20.60 10.57
CA GLY A 20 -3.95 -19.54 11.38
C GLY A 20 -4.09 -19.95 12.85
N ALA A 21 -4.47 -21.20 13.12
CA ALA A 21 -4.62 -21.72 14.48
C ALA A 21 -3.27 -21.97 15.19
N ALA A 22 -2.26 -22.45 14.47
CA ALA A 22 -0.98 -22.87 15.05
C ALA A 22 0.03 -21.72 15.21
N ILE A 23 -0.04 -20.70 14.34
CA ILE A 23 0.89 -19.56 14.34
C ILE A 23 0.15 -18.23 14.47
N GLY A 24 -0.88 -17.97 13.67
CA GLY A 24 -1.58 -16.68 13.68
C GLY A 24 -2.15 -16.33 15.06
N ILE A 25 -3.17 -17.06 15.51
CA ILE A 25 -3.89 -16.81 16.77
C ILE A 25 -2.92 -16.72 17.96
N PRO A 26 -2.01 -17.68 18.21
CA PRO A 26 -1.11 -17.60 19.36
C PRO A 26 -0.25 -16.34 19.36
N ASN A 27 0.28 -15.91 18.20
CA ASN A 27 1.10 -14.71 18.12
C ASN A 27 0.29 -13.43 18.33
N LEU A 28 -0.91 -13.36 17.75
CA LEU A 28 -1.79 -12.21 17.90
C LEU A 28 -2.32 -12.06 19.33
N LEU A 29 -2.43 -13.14 20.11
CA LEU A 29 -2.89 -13.10 21.50
C LEU A 29 -1.81 -12.68 22.51
N VAL A 30 -0.52 -12.84 22.19
CA VAL A 30 0.58 -12.58 23.15
C VAL A 30 1.46 -11.40 22.77
N ARG A 31 1.55 -11.04 21.48
CA ARG A 31 2.39 -9.93 21.04
C ARG A 31 1.81 -8.61 21.51
N LYS A 32 2.51 -7.93 22.41
CA LYS A 32 2.10 -6.63 22.94
C LYS A 32 2.15 -5.50 21.90
N HIS A 33 3.24 -5.43 21.15
CA HIS A 33 3.50 -4.33 20.20
C HIS A 33 2.70 -4.45 18.91
N SER A 34 2.83 -3.41 18.10
CA SER A 34 2.08 -3.23 16.87
C SER A 34 2.14 -4.42 15.93
N LEU A 35 1.01 -4.61 15.25
CA LEU A 35 0.78 -5.74 14.37
C LEU A 35 -0.17 -5.35 13.24
N ILE A 36 0.18 -5.73 12.03
CA ILE A 36 -0.70 -5.65 10.86
C ILE A 36 -0.95 -7.09 10.38
N ALA A 37 -2.20 -7.54 10.42
CA ALA A 37 -2.57 -8.88 9.98
C ALA A 37 -3.37 -8.82 8.67
N LEU A 38 -2.84 -9.41 7.60
CA LEU A 38 -3.67 -9.81 6.47
C LEU A 38 -4.48 -11.04 6.89
N ASP A 39 -5.81 -10.91 6.89
CA ASP A 39 -6.73 -11.91 7.41
C ASP A 39 -7.87 -12.17 6.40
N PRO A 40 -7.62 -12.97 5.34
CA PRO A 40 -8.59 -13.16 4.25
C PRO A 40 -9.93 -13.82 4.66
N LYS A 41 -10.02 -14.33 5.88
CA LYS A 41 -11.24 -14.99 6.43
C LYS A 41 -11.84 -14.24 7.61
N GLN A 42 -11.22 -13.13 8.00
CA GLN A 42 -11.52 -12.39 9.22
C GLN A 42 -11.54 -13.28 10.48
N GLU A 43 -10.86 -14.43 10.47
CA GLU A 43 -10.83 -15.38 11.60
C GLU A 43 -9.95 -14.83 12.72
N LEU A 44 -8.81 -14.25 12.35
CA LEU A 44 -7.89 -13.61 13.30
C LEU A 44 -8.56 -12.43 13.99
N TRP A 45 -9.25 -11.57 13.23
CA TRP A 45 -10.02 -10.45 13.77
C TRP A 45 -11.06 -10.92 14.79
N LYS A 46 -11.92 -11.87 14.40
CA LYS A 46 -13.02 -12.36 15.23
C LYS A 46 -12.54 -12.95 16.55
N ILE A 47 -11.40 -13.65 16.54
CA ILE A 47 -10.89 -14.37 17.71
C ILE A 47 -10.03 -13.47 18.60
N THR A 48 -9.20 -12.60 18.01
CA THR A 48 -8.10 -11.96 18.76
C THR A 48 -8.29 -10.47 19.01
N SER A 49 -9.14 -9.77 18.25
CA SER A 49 -9.30 -8.30 18.34
C SER A 49 -9.62 -7.82 19.77
N LYS A 50 -10.59 -8.44 20.44
CA LYS A 50 -10.99 -8.06 21.80
C LYS A 50 -9.94 -8.38 22.86
N VAL A 51 -9.18 -9.45 22.69
CA VAL A 51 -8.05 -9.74 23.56
C VAL A 51 -6.98 -8.66 23.40
N ARG A 52 -6.66 -8.27 22.15
CA ARG A 52 -5.68 -7.23 21.89
C ARG A 52 -6.11 -5.87 22.44
N GLU A 53 -7.38 -5.51 22.28
CA GLU A 53 -7.94 -4.26 22.80
C GLU A 53 -7.98 -4.24 24.32
N ILE A 54 -8.61 -5.25 24.95
CA ILE A 54 -8.94 -5.22 26.38
C ILE A 54 -7.77 -5.69 27.25
N LEU A 55 -7.08 -6.77 26.86
CA LEU A 55 -6.04 -7.38 27.69
C LEU A 55 -4.64 -6.86 27.35
N LEU A 56 -4.36 -6.58 26.08
CA LEU A 56 -3.06 -6.03 25.65
C LEU A 56 -3.05 -4.51 25.52
N GLY A 57 -4.20 -3.84 25.66
CA GLY A 57 -4.31 -2.38 25.61
C GLY A 57 -3.99 -1.76 24.24
N ASN A 58 -4.05 -2.54 23.16
CA ASN A 58 -3.77 -2.05 21.82
C ASN A 58 -4.92 -1.17 21.31
N LYS A 59 -4.61 -0.17 20.49
CA LYS A 59 -5.59 0.46 19.60
C LYS A 59 -5.86 -0.50 18.43
N VAL A 60 -7.10 -0.95 18.26
CA VAL A 60 -7.43 -2.03 17.32
C VAL A 60 -8.33 -1.53 16.19
N TYR A 61 -7.89 -1.75 14.95
CA TYR A 61 -8.54 -1.29 13.72
C TYR A 61 -8.77 -2.45 12.75
N LEU A 62 -9.82 -2.34 11.95
CA LEU A 62 -10.18 -3.25 10.86
C LEU A 62 -10.31 -2.46 9.56
N LEU A 63 -9.53 -2.84 8.55
CA LEU A 63 -9.65 -2.39 7.17
C LEU A 63 -10.31 -3.49 6.34
N ASP A 64 -11.41 -3.15 5.67
CA ASP A 64 -12.12 -4.00 4.72
C ASP A 64 -12.67 -3.09 3.59
N PRO A 65 -12.01 -3.04 2.42
CA PRO A 65 -12.36 -2.12 1.34
C PRO A 65 -13.74 -2.40 0.71
N PHE A 66 -14.32 -3.57 0.97
CA PHE A 66 -15.62 -3.98 0.41
C PHE A 66 -16.74 -4.00 1.44
N ASN A 67 -16.46 -3.57 2.68
CA ASN A 67 -17.43 -3.52 3.76
C ASN A 67 -17.60 -2.10 4.29
N SER A 68 -18.86 -1.71 4.52
CA SER A 68 -19.17 -0.43 5.12
C SER A 68 -18.71 -0.30 6.58
N LYS A 69 -18.48 -1.40 7.29
CA LYS A 69 -17.94 -1.45 8.65
C LYS A 69 -16.42 -1.59 8.62
N THR A 70 -15.76 -0.57 8.08
CA THR A 70 -14.31 -0.47 7.98
C THR A 70 -13.84 0.81 8.64
N HIS A 71 -12.63 0.77 9.20
CA HIS A 71 -11.84 1.96 9.47
C HIS A 71 -11.24 2.49 8.17
N GLN A 72 -10.68 3.68 8.25
CA GLN A 72 -10.20 4.41 7.09
C GLN A 72 -8.67 4.51 7.07
N PHE A 73 -8.09 4.36 5.87
CA PHE A 73 -6.69 4.58 5.58
C PHE A 73 -6.57 5.38 4.27
N ASN A 74 -6.04 6.60 4.35
CA ASN A 74 -5.87 7.46 3.19
C ASN A 74 -4.37 7.62 2.87
N PRO A 75 -3.86 7.08 1.74
CA PRO A 75 -2.46 7.28 1.34
C PRO A 75 -2.06 8.75 1.20
N LEU A 76 -2.96 9.61 0.71
CA LEU A 76 -2.69 11.04 0.55
C LEU A 76 -2.61 11.80 1.88
N PHE A 77 -3.08 11.22 2.99
CA PHE A 77 -2.87 11.79 4.34
C PHE A 77 -1.38 11.91 4.70
N TYR A 78 -0.53 11.08 4.10
CA TYR A 78 0.92 11.05 4.36
C TYR A 78 1.72 11.85 3.33
N ILE A 79 1.06 12.61 2.47
CA ILE A 79 1.68 13.45 1.45
C ILE A 79 1.31 14.90 1.73
N ASP A 80 2.27 15.64 2.29
CA ASP A 80 2.14 17.08 2.50
C ASP A 80 2.90 17.83 1.40
N LEU A 81 2.15 18.41 0.45
CA LEU A 81 2.75 19.17 -0.64
C LEU A 81 3.29 20.54 -0.20
N LYS A 82 3.06 20.97 1.04
CA LYS A 82 3.73 22.16 1.60
C LYS A 82 5.13 21.83 2.11
N ALA A 83 5.39 20.57 2.45
CA ALA A 83 6.71 20.11 2.89
C ALA A 83 7.66 19.86 1.70
N GLU A 84 8.97 20.04 1.91
CA GLU A 84 10.00 19.77 0.90
C GLU A 84 9.97 18.31 0.38
N SER A 85 9.52 17.36 1.20
CA SER A 85 9.40 15.95 0.80
C SER A 85 8.16 15.66 -0.02
N GLY A 86 7.18 16.57 -0.07
CA GLY A 86 5.85 16.33 -0.64
C GLY A 86 5.88 15.83 -2.08
N ALA A 87 6.69 16.46 -2.94
CA ALA A 87 6.86 16.02 -4.34
C ALA A 87 7.39 14.59 -4.45
N LYS A 88 8.40 14.26 -3.64
CA LYS A 88 9.01 12.92 -3.59
C LYS A 88 8.03 11.88 -3.06
N ASP A 89 7.28 12.22 -2.01
CA ASP A 89 6.32 11.31 -1.39
C ASP A 89 5.12 11.05 -2.31
N LEU A 90 4.69 12.06 -3.08
CA LEU A 90 3.70 11.89 -4.14
C LEU A 90 4.23 10.96 -5.24
N LEU A 91 5.46 11.15 -5.73
CA LEU A 91 6.05 10.29 -6.75
C LEU A 91 6.09 8.81 -6.33
N LYS A 92 6.42 8.53 -5.07
CA LYS A 92 6.39 7.17 -4.52
C LYS A 92 5.00 6.54 -4.56
N LEU A 93 3.94 7.32 -4.30
CA LEU A 93 2.57 6.86 -4.48
C LEU A 93 2.25 6.56 -5.96
N ILE A 94 2.76 7.37 -6.90
CA ILE A 94 2.60 7.11 -8.34
C ILE A 94 3.28 5.81 -8.75
N GLU A 95 4.49 5.53 -8.25
CA GLU A 95 5.18 4.26 -8.54
C GLU A 95 4.41 3.03 -8.03
N ILE A 96 3.62 3.18 -6.96
CA ILE A 96 2.74 2.12 -6.43
C ILE A 96 1.46 1.99 -7.26
N LEU A 97 0.80 3.10 -7.61
CA LEU A 97 -0.48 3.08 -8.35
C LEU A 97 -0.30 2.76 -9.84
N PHE A 98 0.78 3.25 -10.44
CA PHE A 98 1.13 3.13 -11.85
C PHE A 98 2.51 2.48 -12.00
N PRO A 99 2.70 1.22 -11.54
CA PRO A 99 4.00 0.57 -11.59
C PRO A 99 4.43 0.35 -13.04
N SER A 100 5.67 0.69 -13.38
CA SER A 100 6.24 0.44 -14.71
C SER A 100 6.99 -0.89 -14.78
N TYR A 101 7.21 -1.58 -13.65
CA TYR A 101 7.98 -2.81 -13.59
C TYR A 101 7.24 -3.97 -14.27
N GLY A 102 7.95 -4.71 -15.12
CA GLY A 102 7.40 -5.85 -15.87
C GLY A 102 6.55 -5.46 -17.08
N MET A 103 6.29 -4.18 -17.30
CA MET A 103 5.59 -3.67 -18.48
C MET A 103 6.60 -3.30 -19.57
N THR A 104 6.27 -3.58 -20.83
CA THR A 104 7.11 -3.19 -21.97
C THR A 104 6.28 -2.55 -23.09
N GLY A 105 6.94 -1.77 -23.95
CA GLY A 105 6.31 -1.15 -25.10
C GLY A 105 5.19 -0.16 -24.75
N ALA A 106 4.10 -0.20 -25.53
CA ALA A 106 3.00 0.76 -25.45
C ALA A 106 2.28 0.74 -24.09
N GLU A 107 2.15 -0.44 -23.45
CA GLU A 107 1.45 -0.55 -22.17
C GLU A 107 2.17 0.24 -21.06
N ALA A 108 3.50 0.14 -21.00
CA ALA A 108 4.32 0.89 -20.05
C ALA A 108 4.24 2.40 -20.32
N HIS A 109 4.26 2.79 -21.59
CA HIS A 109 4.19 4.18 -22.00
C HIS A 109 2.87 4.85 -21.56
N PHE A 110 1.71 4.25 -21.87
CA PHE A 110 0.42 4.82 -21.50
C PHE A 110 0.16 4.77 -20.00
N ASN A 111 0.65 3.74 -19.29
CA ASN A 111 0.58 3.69 -17.84
C ASN A 111 1.38 4.83 -17.18
N ASN A 112 2.56 5.16 -17.70
CA ASN A 112 3.35 6.28 -17.21
C ASN A 112 2.66 7.63 -17.48
N LEU A 113 2.11 7.83 -18.68
CA LEU A 113 1.36 9.05 -19.01
C LEU A 113 0.11 9.21 -18.13
N ALA A 114 -0.62 8.13 -17.86
CA ALA A 114 -1.76 8.13 -16.93
C ALA A 114 -1.32 8.53 -15.50
N GLY A 115 -0.17 8.04 -15.03
CA GLY A 115 0.42 8.45 -13.75
C GLY A 115 0.82 9.93 -13.71
N GLN A 116 1.36 10.48 -14.80
CA GLN A 116 1.66 11.92 -14.91
C GLN A 116 0.37 12.76 -14.85
N TYR A 117 -0.67 12.36 -15.57
CA TYR A 117 -1.96 13.06 -15.54
C TYR A 117 -2.59 13.00 -14.15
N TRP A 118 -2.60 11.82 -13.51
CA TRP A 118 -3.06 11.66 -12.14
C TRP A 118 -2.28 12.57 -11.16
N THR A 119 -0.95 12.67 -11.33
CA THR A 119 -0.11 13.58 -10.53
C THR A 119 -0.56 15.03 -10.67
N GLY A 120 -0.87 15.47 -11.90
CA GLY A 120 -1.37 16.81 -12.17
C GLY A 120 -2.70 17.07 -11.45
N LEU A 121 -3.63 16.12 -11.55
CA LEU A 121 -4.93 16.21 -10.89
C LEU A 121 -4.80 16.22 -9.35
N ALA A 122 -3.92 15.41 -8.77
CA ALA A 122 -3.67 15.41 -7.33
C ALA A 122 -3.12 16.75 -6.84
N LYS A 123 -2.13 17.33 -7.53
CA LYS A 123 -1.58 18.65 -7.18
C LYS A 123 -2.62 19.75 -7.34
N LEU A 124 -3.44 19.69 -8.39
CA LEU A 124 -4.53 20.65 -8.62
C LEU A 124 -5.62 20.54 -7.55
N LEU A 125 -6.02 19.32 -7.17
CA LEU A 125 -6.96 19.09 -6.07
C LEU A 125 -6.42 19.66 -4.75
N HIS A 126 -5.15 19.41 -4.43
CA HIS A 126 -4.51 20.00 -3.25
C HIS A 126 -4.56 21.53 -3.29
N PHE A 127 -4.30 22.12 -4.46
CA PHE A 127 -4.39 23.57 -4.65
C PHE A 127 -5.81 24.09 -4.39
N PHE A 128 -6.84 23.48 -4.98
CA PHE A 128 -8.23 23.86 -4.73
C PHE A 128 -8.62 23.75 -3.26
N ILE A 129 -8.22 22.68 -2.58
CA ILE A 129 -8.53 22.50 -1.16
C ILE A 129 -7.90 23.60 -0.28
N ASN A 130 -6.67 24.03 -0.58
CA ASN A 130 -5.89 24.88 0.31
C ASN A 130 -5.90 26.38 -0.04
N TYR A 131 -6.11 26.74 -1.30
CA TYR A 131 -5.92 28.10 -1.79
C TYR A 131 -7.18 28.65 -2.48
N GLU A 132 -7.84 27.84 -3.32
CA GLU A 132 -9.04 28.27 -4.05
C GLU A 132 -10.21 27.28 -3.92
N PRO A 133 -10.89 27.19 -2.75
CA PRO A 133 -11.96 26.22 -2.50
C PRO A 133 -13.22 26.43 -3.35
N SER A 134 -13.38 27.59 -3.98
CA SER A 134 -14.48 27.90 -4.91
C SER A 134 -14.55 26.87 -6.05
N TRP A 135 -13.40 26.43 -6.57
CA TRP A 135 -13.31 25.40 -7.62
C TRP A 135 -13.81 24.03 -7.19
N LEU A 136 -13.81 23.72 -5.89
CA LEU A 136 -14.41 22.48 -5.43
C LEU A 136 -15.92 22.49 -5.68
N ASN A 137 -16.59 23.62 -5.49
CA ASN A 137 -18.02 23.75 -5.77
C ASN A 137 -18.29 23.71 -7.28
N GLU A 138 -17.45 24.38 -8.08
CA GLU A 138 -17.55 24.40 -9.55
C GLU A 138 -17.57 22.98 -10.14
N PHE A 139 -16.72 22.09 -9.63
CA PHE A 139 -16.62 20.71 -10.11
C PHE A 139 -17.35 19.67 -9.24
N GLY A 140 -18.16 20.11 -8.26
CA GLY A 140 -18.94 19.22 -7.38
C GLY A 140 -18.09 18.29 -6.51
N LEU A 141 -16.93 18.74 -6.05
CA LEU A 141 -15.95 17.97 -5.29
C LEU A 141 -16.09 18.17 -3.79
N LYS A 142 -15.85 17.10 -3.04
CA LYS A 142 -15.67 17.17 -1.58
C LYS A 142 -14.29 17.75 -1.24
N PRO A 143 -14.14 18.53 -0.14
CA PRO A 143 -12.87 19.09 0.30
C PRO A 143 -11.98 18.04 1.00
N VAL A 144 -11.73 16.91 0.35
CA VAL A 144 -10.97 15.79 0.89
C VAL A 144 -9.81 15.48 -0.04
N PHE A 145 -8.58 15.50 0.46
CA PHE A 145 -7.42 15.10 -0.31
C PHE A 145 -7.26 13.58 -0.27
N SER A 146 -7.97 12.87 -1.16
CA SER A 146 -7.96 11.41 -1.28
C SER A 146 -7.90 10.96 -2.74
N ILE A 147 -7.50 9.70 -2.99
CA ILE A 147 -7.49 9.12 -4.34
C ILE A 147 -8.89 9.19 -4.96
N GLY A 148 -9.93 8.93 -4.16
CA GLY A 148 -11.32 9.06 -4.57
C GLY A 148 -11.65 10.47 -5.09
N SER A 149 -11.21 11.52 -4.42
CA SER A 149 -11.44 12.90 -4.87
C SER A 149 -10.65 13.26 -6.13
N VAL A 150 -9.48 12.66 -6.35
CA VAL A 150 -8.73 12.81 -7.62
C VAL A 150 -9.51 12.18 -8.77
N VAL A 151 -10.19 11.05 -8.54
CA VAL A 151 -11.07 10.40 -9.52
C VAL A 151 -12.31 11.25 -9.82
N ASP A 152 -12.89 11.90 -8.81
CA ASP A 152 -13.99 12.85 -9.05
C ASP A 152 -13.51 14.04 -9.89
N LEU A 153 -12.33 14.60 -9.59
CA LEU A 153 -11.77 15.69 -10.37
C LEU A 153 -11.49 15.25 -11.81
N TYR A 154 -10.89 14.07 -12.03
CA TYR A 154 -10.73 13.48 -13.37
C TYR A 154 -12.04 13.46 -14.16
N SER A 155 -13.16 13.15 -13.50
CA SER A 155 -14.46 12.98 -14.14
C SER A 155 -15.17 14.29 -14.45
N ASN A 156 -14.92 15.34 -13.65
CA ASN A 156 -15.69 16.59 -13.70
C ASN A 156 -14.87 17.82 -14.17
N ILE A 157 -13.54 17.69 -14.30
CA ILE A 157 -12.68 18.82 -14.67
C ILE A 157 -12.96 19.32 -16.09
N ASP A 158 -13.22 20.62 -16.20
CA ASP A 158 -13.10 21.33 -17.47
C ASP A 158 -11.65 21.78 -17.66
N ARG A 159 -10.91 21.02 -18.48
CA ARG A 159 -9.49 21.28 -18.74
C ARG A 159 -9.26 22.60 -19.47
N GLU A 160 -10.13 22.97 -20.40
CA GLU A 160 -9.98 24.20 -21.18
C GLU A 160 -10.19 25.42 -20.29
N LEU A 161 -11.22 25.39 -19.44
CA LEU A 161 -11.46 26.41 -18.44
C LEU A 161 -10.25 26.59 -17.51
N ILE A 162 -9.73 25.51 -16.93
CA ILE A 162 -8.57 25.58 -16.03
C ILE A 162 -7.34 26.16 -16.73
N LEU A 163 -7.06 25.74 -17.96
CA LEU A 163 -5.90 26.24 -18.71
C LEU A 163 -6.08 27.72 -19.09
N SER A 164 -7.30 28.16 -19.41
CA SER A 164 -7.61 29.57 -19.70
C SER A 164 -7.43 30.48 -18.47
N LYS A 165 -7.58 29.92 -17.26
CA LYS A 165 -7.45 30.62 -15.98
C LYS A 165 -6.05 30.53 -15.36
N ARG A 166 -5.06 30.06 -16.10
CA ARG A 166 -3.68 29.86 -15.60
C ARG A 166 -3.10 31.09 -14.88
N GLU A 167 -3.18 32.27 -15.50
CA GLU A 167 -2.60 33.50 -14.92
C GLU A 167 -3.31 33.90 -13.62
N GLU A 168 -4.64 33.72 -13.55
CA GLU A 168 -5.44 33.97 -12.35
C GLU A 168 -5.06 33.00 -11.22
N LEU A 169 -4.95 31.70 -11.53
CA LEU A 169 -4.57 30.66 -10.57
C LEU A 169 -3.14 30.91 -10.04
N GLU A 170 -2.17 31.20 -10.92
CA GLU A 170 -0.80 31.51 -10.51
C GLU A 170 -0.69 32.84 -9.73
N GLY A 171 -1.66 33.75 -9.92
CA GLY A 171 -1.78 35.02 -9.19
C GLY A 171 -2.54 34.93 -7.86
N THR A 172 -2.92 33.73 -7.42
CA THR A 172 -3.65 33.53 -6.16
C THR A 172 -2.84 34.04 -4.96
N ASN A 173 -3.49 34.79 -4.07
CA ASN A 173 -2.86 35.35 -2.88
C ASN A 173 -2.46 34.24 -1.89
N GLY A 174 -1.25 34.36 -1.32
CA GLY A 174 -0.77 33.44 -0.29
C GLY A 174 -0.04 32.20 -0.81
N LEU A 175 0.25 32.12 -2.11
CA LEU A 175 1.14 31.11 -2.66
C LEU A 175 2.60 31.43 -2.32
N ASP A 176 3.26 30.50 -1.63
CA ASP A 176 4.72 30.46 -1.54
C ASP A 176 5.34 29.85 -2.80
N GLU A 177 6.67 29.87 -2.90
CA GLU A 177 7.40 29.33 -4.05
C GLU A 177 7.11 27.84 -4.30
N ASN A 178 6.92 27.06 -3.24
CA ASN A 178 6.67 25.63 -3.33
C ASN A 178 5.24 25.33 -3.83
N ALA A 179 4.25 26.05 -3.30
CA ALA A 179 2.86 25.98 -3.75
C ALA A 179 2.74 26.38 -5.24
N LEU A 180 3.44 27.45 -5.64
CA LEU A 180 3.48 27.89 -7.04
C LEU A 180 4.17 26.86 -7.94
N TYR A 181 5.26 26.23 -7.48
CA TYR A 181 5.90 25.11 -8.19
C TYR A 181 4.92 23.95 -8.41
N HIS A 182 4.21 23.53 -7.36
CA HIS A 182 3.24 22.44 -7.43
C HIS A 182 2.07 22.77 -8.37
N LEU A 183 1.53 24.00 -8.32
CA LEU A 183 0.49 24.45 -9.23
C LEU A 183 0.98 24.46 -10.69
N ARG A 184 2.16 25.02 -10.96
CA ARG A 184 2.73 25.08 -12.31
C ARG A 184 2.97 23.71 -12.90
N ASP A 185 3.49 22.78 -12.10
CA ASP A 185 3.66 21.38 -12.54
C ASP A 185 2.30 20.72 -12.80
N ALA A 186 1.29 20.99 -11.95
CA ALA A 186 -0.07 20.51 -12.17
C ALA A 186 -0.62 20.98 -13.52
N LEU A 187 -0.62 22.30 -13.75
CA LEU A 187 -1.14 22.91 -14.99
C LEU A 187 -0.37 22.44 -16.23
N THR A 188 0.94 22.22 -16.11
CA THR A 188 1.74 21.65 -17.20
C THR A 188 1.28 20.25 -17.57
N LYS A 189 1.06 19.37 -16.58
CA LYS A 189 0.55 18.01 -16.81
C LYS A 189 -0.89 17.99 -17.36
N ILE A 190 -1.74 18.92 -16.91
CA ILE A 190 -3.09 19.08 -17.46
C ILE A 190 -3.02 19.52 -18.93
N ARG A 191 -2.12 20.45 -19.27
CA ARG A 191 -1.90 20.92 -20.65
C ARG A 191 -1.37 19.82 -21.55
N GLU A 192 -0.31 19.12 -21.12
CA GLU A 192 0.29 18.01 -21.89
C GLU A 192 -0.75 16.94 -22.24
N TYR A 193 -1.60 16.56 -21.28
CA TYR A 193 -2.71 15.65 -21.54
C TYR A 193 -3.78 16.28 -22.47
N HIS A 194 -4.11 17.56 -22.30
CA HIS A 194 -5.13 18.23 -23.13
C HIS A 194 -4.72 18.34 -24.60
N GLU A 195 -3.44 18.62 -24.85
CA GLU A 195 -2.82 18.75 -26.19
C GLU A 195 -2.53 17.40 -26.85
N THR A 196 -2.66 16.28 -26.11
CA THR A 196 -2.47 14.94 -26.65
C THR A 196 -3.57 14.60 -27.66
N GLU A 197 -3.18 13.99 -28.78
CA GLU A 197 -4.09 13.52 -29.84
C GLU A 197 -5.16 12.55 -29.31
N ASP A 198 -6.35 12.55 -29.91
CA ASP A 198 -7.53 11.80 -29.44
C ASP A 198 -7.27 10.31 -29.18
N GLU A 199 -6.59 9.63 -30.11
CA GLU A 199 -6.31 8.19 -29.99
C GLU A 199 -5.37 7.88 -28.81
N GLN A 200 -4.32 8.69 -28.66
CA GLN A 200 -3.38 8.57 -27.56
C GLN A 200 -4.05 8.90 -26.23
N ARG A 201 -4.88 9.95 -26.20
CA ARG A 201 -5.65 10.36 -25.02
C ARG A 201 -6.62 9.27 -24.57
N SER A 202 -7.32 8.62 -25.51
CA SER A 202 -8.18 7.46 -25.21
C SER A 202 -7.39 6.30 -24.58
N SER A 203 -6.15 6.08 -25.02
CA SER A 203 -5.27 5.06 -24.44
C SER A 203 -4.83 5.40 -23.02
N ILE A 204 -4.50 6.68 -22.77
CA ILE A 204 -4.20 7.19 -21.41
C ILE A 204 -5.42 7.02 -20.49
N ASP A 205 -6.61 7.37 -20.96
CA ASP A 205 -7.86 7.21 -20.22
C ASP A 205 -8.17 5.75 -19.89
N GLY A 206 -7.91 4.84 -20.83
CA GLY A 206 -8.00 3.40 -20.59
C GLY A 206 -7.10 2.94 -19.45
N SER A 207 -5.83 3.34 -19.47
CA SER A 207 -4.87 3.05 -18.41
C SER A 207 -5.27 3.67 -17.07
N PHE A 208 -5.70 4.94 -17.06
CA PHE A 208 -6.16 5.64 -15.86
C PHE A 208 -7.35 4.95 -15.23
N ARG A 209 -8.41 4.68 -16.00
CA ARG A 209 -9.64 4.02 -15.51
C ARG A 209 -9.38 2.60 -15.02
N LYS A 210 -8.51 1.84 -15.69
CA LYS A 210 -8.11 0.50 -15.24
C LYS A 210 -7.49 0.56 -13.83
N LYS A 211 -6.53 1.46 -13.62
CA LYS A 211 -5.84 1.63 -12.33
C LYS A 211 -6.73 2.22 -11.23
N MET A 212 -7.63 3.12 -11.59
CA MET A 212 -8.52 3.80 -10.62
C MET A 212 -9.83 3.05 -10.37
N SER A 213 -10.07 1.93 -11.04
CA SER A 213 -11.36 1.21 -11.05
C SER A 213 -11.94 0.93 -9.65
N LEU A 214 -11.11 0.54 -8.69
CA LEU A 214 -11.54 0.30 -7.30
C LEU A 214 -12.10 1.55 -6.61
N PHE A 215 -11.57 2.73 -6.91
CA PHE A 215 -11.94 3.97 -6.24
C PHE A 215 -13.27 4.56 -6.72
N TYR A 216 -13.93 3.94 -7.71
CA TYR A 216 -15.32 4.23 -8.05
C TYR A 216 -16.32 3.55 -7.08
N LEU A 217 -15.89 2.52 -6.33
CA LEU A 217 -16.76 1.79 -5.40
C LEU A 217 -16.98 2.57 -4.10
N PRO A 218 -18.23 2.87 -3.69
CA PRO A 218 -18.50 3.64 -2.48
C PRO A 218 -17.89 3.06 -1.19
N THR A 219 -17.78 1.73 -1.07
CA THR A 219 -17.15 1.06 0.08
C THR A 219 -15.65 1.31 0.13
N VAL A 220 -14.96 1.26 -1.01
CA VAL A 220 -13.52 1.53 -1.11
C VAL A 220 -13.26 3.00 -0.77
N ARG A 221 -14.11 3.91 -1.26
CA ARG A 221 -14.04 5.34 -0.94
C ARG A 221 -14.24 5.57 0.56
N LYS A 222 -15.23 4.92 1.17
CA LYS A 222 -15.40 4.93 2.63
C LYS A 222 -14.14 4.42 3.34
N CYS A 223 -13.46 3.41 2.82
CA CYS A 223 -12.21 2.92 3.39
C CYS A 223 -11.00 3.85 3.17
N THR A 224 -11.01 4.75 2.17
CA THR A 224 -9.82 5.47 1.71
C THR A 224 -9.90 7.00 1.72
N ASP A 225 -11.06 7.57 2.03
CA ASP A 225 -11.26 9.03 2.09
C ASP A 225 -10.87 9.65 3.45
N GLY A 226 -10.70 8.84 4.50
CA GLY A 226 -10.29 9.29 5.83
C GLY A 226 -9.10 8.49 6.37
N ASN A 227 -8.65 8.82 7.57
CA ASN A 227 -7.49 8.17 8.18
C ASN A 227 -7.66 8.03 9.69
N ASP A 228 -8.09 6.84 10.15
CA ASP A 228 -8.42 6.56 11.56
C ASP A 228 -7.20 6.16 12.41
N PHE A 229 -6.13 5.74 11.75
CA PHE A 229 -4.87 5.37 12.39
C PHE A 229 -3.68 5.88 11.56
N ASP A 230 -2.59 6.19 12.25
CA ASP A 230 -1.40 6.77 11.61
C ASP A 230 -0.28 5.73 11.57
N LEU A 231 0.15 5.35 10.36
CA LEU A 231 1.24 4.41 10.12
C LEU A 231 2.56 4.86 10.76
N ARG A 232 2.79 6.17 10.93
CA ARG A 232 3.97 6.71 11.62
C ARG A 232 3.99 6.34 13.10
N GLN A 233 2.83 6.03 13.69
CA GLN A 233 2.71 5.68 15.11
C GLN A 233 2.92 4.19 15.37
N LEU A 234 3.00 3.33 14.34
CA LEU A 234 3.16 1.88 14.50
C LEU A 234 4.36 1.47 15.36
N ARG A 235 5.42 2.28 15.40
CA ARG A 235 6.64 2.00 16.18
C ARG A 235 6.74 2.81 17.48
N ARG A 236 5.72 3.61 17.79
CA ARG A 236 5.64 4.51 18.96
C ARG A 236 4.52 4.12 19.92
N GLU A 237 3.42 3.62 19.37
CA GLU A 237 2.24 3.14 20.09
C GLU A 237 2.03 1.65 19.84
N ASP A 238 1.15 1.02 20.63
CA ASP A 238 0.71 -0.36 20.42
C ASP A 238 -0.58 -0.35 19.57
N ILE A 239 -0.43 -0.47 18.24
CA ILE A 239 -1.50 -0.40 17.25
C ILE A 239 -1.66 -1.74 16.53
N THR A 240 -2.89 -2.22 16.42
CA THR A 240 -3.22 -3.40 15.63
C THR A 240 -4.14 -3.05 14.47
N VAL A 241 -3.75 -3.42 13.26
CA VAL A 241 -4.59 -3.28 12.07
C VAL A 241 -4.83 -4.65 11.47
N TYR A 242 -6.09 -5.03 11.35
CA TYR A 242 -6.49 -6.22 10.60
C TYR A 242 -6.95 -5.79 9.22
N VAL A 243 -6.44 -6.45 8.18
CA VAL A 243 -6.83 -6.25 6.79
C VAL A 243 -7.71 -7.43 6.41
N GLY A 244 -9.01 -7.26 6.62
CA GLY A 244 -10.03 -8.30 6.51
C GLY A 244 -10.70 -8.28 5.15
N VAL A 245 -10.07 -8.82 4.12
CA VAL A 245 -10.66 -8.96 2.79
C VAL A 245 -11.26 -10.36 2.65
N ASN A 246 -12.51 -10.52 2.23
CA ASN A 246 -13.04 -11.87 2.01
C ASN A 246 -12.27 -12.61 0.90
N ALA A 247 -12.08 -13.92 1.06
CA ALA A 247 -11.36 -14.75 0.08
C ALA A 247 -11.95 -14.67 -1.35
N GLU A 248 -13.26 -14.46 -1.48
CA GLU A 248 -13.95 -14.31 -2.78
C GLU A 248 -13.57 -13.00 -3.49
N ASP A 249 -13.25 -11.97 -2.72
CA ASP A 249 -12.92 -10.62 -3.20
C ASP A 249 -11.40 -10.41 -3.31
N ILE A 250 -10.58 -11.40 -2.98
CA ILE A 250 -9.13 -11.22 -2.83
C ILE A 250 -8.44 -10.80 -4.13
N SER A 251 -8.96 -11.27 -5.28
CA SER A 251 -8.49 -10.89 -6.61
C SER A 251 -8.85 -9.44 -6.93
N LEU A 252 -10.04 -9.00 -6.54
CA LEU A 252 -10.49 -7.61 -6.68
C LEU A 252 -9.74 -6.69 -5.70
N ALA A 253 -9.39 -7.19 -4.53
CA ALA A 253 -8.65 -6.45 -3.51
C ALA A 253 -7.18 -6.26 -3.84
N TYR A 254 -6.65 -6.93 -4.87
CA TYR A 254 -5.22 -6.96 -5.17
C TYR A 254 -4.60 -5.57 -5.17
N ASP A 255 -5.18 -4.62 -5.93
CA ASP A 255 -4.64 -3.26 -6.01
C ASP A 255 -4.71 -2.51 -4.67
N PHE A 256 -5.75 -2.75 -3.85
CA PHE A 256 -5.86 -2.17 -2.51
C PHE A 256 -4.84 -2.77 -1.53
N LEU A 257 -4.69 -4.09 -1.52
CA LEU A 257 -3.73 -4.79 -0.67
C LEU A 257 -2.30 -4.37 -1.04
N ASN A 258 -2.00 -4.34 -2.34
CA ASN A 258 -0.72 -3.89 -2.84
C ASN A 258 -0.43 -2.44 -2.43
N LEU A 259 -1.41 -1.54 -2.61
CA LEU A 259 -1.32 -0.15 -2.17
C LEU A 259 -1.05 -0.05 -0.67
N PHE A 260 -1.89 -0.65 0.17
CA PHE A 260 -1.79 -0.54 1.62
C PHE A 260 -0.43 -1.06 2.12
N PHE A 261 -0.03 -2.26 1.74
CA PHE A 261 1.21 -2.87 2.25
C PHE A 261 2.49 -2.23 1.70
N ASN A 262 2.52 -1.81 0.43
CA ASN A 262 3.65 -1.01 -0.05
C ASN A 262 3.75 0.32 0.71
N PHE A 263 2.61 0.94 1.02
CA PHE A 263 2.59 2.21 1.74
C PHE A 263 2.96 2.08 3.23
N VAL A 264 2.59 0.98 3.89
CA VAL A 264 3.06 0.62 5.24
C VAL A 264 4.59 0.62 5.29
N VAL A 265 5.21 -0.09 4.36
CA VAL A 265 6.68 -0.14 4.25
C VAL A 265 7.20 1.28 3.97
N GLU A 266 6.67 1.94 2.95
CA GLU A 266 7.18 3.21 2.47
C GLU A 266 7.15 4.31 3.55
N VAL A 267 6.04 4.43 4.31
CA VAL A 267 5.94 5.37 5.43
C VAL A 267 6.92 5.00 6.53
N THR A 268 7.08 3.71 6.84
CA THR A 268 7.98 3.27 7.91
C THR A 268 9.45 3.57 7.59
N LEU A 269 9.85 3.44 6.32
CA LEU A 269 11.21 3.71 5.86
C LEU A 269 11.61 5.20 5.89
N ARG A 270 10.65 6.11 6.13
CA ARG A 270 10.95 7.55 6.24
C ARG A 270 11.70 7.91 7.51
N GLU A 271 11.56 7.12 8.58
CA GLU A 271 12.17 7.42 9.88
C GLU A 271 13.09 6.28 10.32
N ASN A 272 14.37 6.59 10.42
CA ASN A 272 15.39 5.62 10.79
C ASN A 272 15.47 5.50 12.34
N PRO A 273 15.26 4.31 12.91
CA PRO A 273 15.28 4.10 14.36
C PRO A 273 16.65 4.31 15.02
N ASP A 274 17.74 4.31 14.25
CA ASP A 274 19.08 4.63 14.78
C ASP A 274 19.22 6.11 15.17
N PHE A 275 18.40 6.98 14.57
CA PHE A 275 18.44 8.43 14.78
C PHE A 275 17.20 8.99 15.49
N ASP A 276 16.19 8.16 15.78
CA ASP A 276 14.99 8.58 16.49
C ASP A 276 14.67 7.61 17.66
N PRO A 277 14.94 8.02 18.92
CA PRO A 277 14.71 7.19 20.10
C PRO A 277 13.23 7.01 20.44
N THR A 278 12.31 7.73 19.79
CA THR A 278 10.87 7.55 19.97
C THR A 278 10.35 6.28 19.30
N LEU A 279 11.07 5.75 18.31
CA LEU A 279 10.78 4.50 17.60
C LEU A 279 11.14 3.29 18.45
N LYS A 280 10.43 3.10 19.57
CA LYS A 280 10.76 2.12 20.61
C LYS A 280 10.38 0.69 20.24
N HIS A 281 9.33 0.53 19.45
CA HIS A 281 8.68 -0.76 19.20
C HIS A 281 8.90 -1.27 17.79
N ASP A 282 8.75 -2.58 17.62
CA ASP A 282 8.71 -3.25 16.33
C ASP A 282 7.26 -3.49 15.88
N CYS A 283 7.02 -3.42 14.57
CA CYS A 283 5.72 -3.75 13.99
C CYS A 283 5.81 -5.06 13.20
N LEU A 284 4.95 -6.03 13.54
CA LEU A 284 4.85 -7.30 12.84
C LEU A 284 3.81 -7.23 11.72
N MET A 285 4.23 -7.48 10.49
CA MET A 285 3.34 -7.78 9.37
C MET A 285 3.12 -9.30 9.33
N PHE A 286 1.94 -9.73 9.79
CA PHE A 286 1.47 -11.11 9.71
C PHE A 286 0.68 -11.30 8.41
N LEU A 287 1.24 -12.02 7.45
CA LEU A 287 0.72 -12.06 6.08
C LEU A 287 0.27 -13.49 5.75
N ASP A 288 -0.96 -13.87 6.15
CA ASP A 288 -1.50 -15.24 6.06
C ASP A 288 -1.60 -15.78 4.63
N GLU A 289 -1.83 -14.87 3.67
CA GLU A 289 -1.81 -15.16 2.24
C GLU A 289 -0.93 -14.13 1.54
N PHE A 290 0.37 -14.16 1.85
CA PHE A 290 1.34 -13.21 1.30
C PHE A 290 1.28 -13.04 -0.23
N PRO A 291 1.11 -14.10 -1.04
CA PRO A 291 0.99 -13.95 -2.50
C PRO A 291 -0.13 -13.00 -2.96
N SER A 292 -1.22 -12.88 -2.19
CA SER A 292 -2.35 -12.00 -2.55
C SER A 292 -2.03 -10.51 -2.54
N ILE A 293 -0.96 -10.09 -1.85
CA ILE A 293 -0.48 -8.70 -1.82
C ILE A 293 0.19 -8.35 -3.15
N GLY A 294 0.71 -9.35 -3.87
CA GLY A 294 1.45 -9.16 -5.11
C GLY A 294 2.87 -8.66 -4.92
N TYR A 295 3.36 -7.94 -5.92
CA TYR A 295 4.75 -7.49 -5.97
C TYR A 295 4.99 -6.32 -5.00
N MET A 296 5.96 -6.49 -4.10
CA MET A 296 6.49 -5.44 -3.23
C MET A 296 7.95 -5.15 -3.61
N PRO A 297 8.25 -4.00 -4.23
CA PRO A 297 9.60 -3.71 -4.75
C PRO A 297 10.70 -3.77 -3.69
N ILE A 298 10.39 -3.38 -2.44
CA ILE A 298 11.34 -3.36 -1.33
C ILE A 298 11.92 -4.76 -1.03
N ILE A 299 11.14 -5.81 -1.26
CA ILE A 299 11.54 -7.19 -0.97
C ILE A 299 12.68 -7.62 -1.91
N LYS A 300 12.68 -7.13 -3.15
CA LYS A 300 13.72 -7.40 -4.13
C LYS A 300 15.01 -6.60 -3.87
N LYS A 301 14.92 -5.45 -3.19
CA LYS A 301 16.08 -4.59 -2.85
C LYS A 301 16.93 -5.15 -1.71
N GLY A 302 16.51 -6.23 -1.05
CA GLY A 302 17.23 -6.89 0.02
C GLY A 302 16.62 -6.63 1.39
N SER A 303 16.40 -7.70 2.13
CA SER A 303 15.62 -7.73 3.36
C SER A 303 16.29 -7.17 4.61
N GLY A 304 17.63 -7.13 4.65
CA GLY A 304 18.38 -6.52 5.75
C GLY A 304 18.00 -5.06 5.96
N TYR A 305 17.52 -4.39 4.90
CA TYR A 305 17.07 -3.02 4.96
C TYR A 305 15.79 -2.86 5.79
N ILE A 306 14.76 -3.69 5.61
CA ILE A 306 13.48 -3.57 6.33
C ILE A 306 13.65 -3.92 7.82
N ALA A 307 14.48 -4.92 8.11
CA ALA A 307 14.74 -5.37 9.49
C ALA A 307 15.36 -4.25 10.34
N GLY A 308 16.28 -3.47 9.76
CA GLY A 308 16.90 -2.31 10.42
C GLY A 308 15.89 -1.23 10.82
N PHE A 309 14.72 -1.16 10.17
CA PHE A 309 13.67 -0.18 10.47
C PHE A 309 12.63 -0.67 11.47
N LYS A 310 12.90 -1.77 12.19
CA LYS A 310 11.98 -2.39 13.17
C LYS A 310 10.64 -2.84 12.58
N LEU A 311 10.62 -3.18 11.29
CA LEU A 311 9.53 -3.95 10.68
C LEU A 311 9.89 -5.42 10.66
N LYS A 312 8.95 -6.28 11.04
CA LYS A 312 9.10 -7.73 11.00
C LYS A 312 8.10 -8.34 10.05
N LEU A 313 8.55 -9.32 9.27
CA LEU A 313 7.70 -10.06 8.34
C LEU A 313 7.49 -11.49 8.84
N LEU A 314 6.23 -11.89 8.91
CA LEU A 314 5.81 -13.29 8.97
C LEU A 314 5.01 -13.56 7.71
N THR A 315 5.67 -14.19 6.72
CA THR A 315 5.08 -14.45 5.41
C THR A 315 4.58 -15.88 5.33
N ILE A 316 3.31 -16.04 4.97
CA ILE A 316 2.69 -17.34 4.78
C ILE A 316 2.36 -17.51 3.31
N TYR A 317 2.78 -18.64 2.74
CA TYR A 317 2.55 -19.00 1.35
C TYR A 317 2.16 -20.47 1.23
N GLN A 318 1.58 -20.87 0.08
CA GLN A 318 1.18 -22.26 -0.14
C GLN A 318 2.30 -23.07 -0.75
N ASN A 319 2.88 -22.57 -1.84
CA ASN A 319 4.02 -23.16 -2.53
C ASN A 319 5.00 -22.08 -2.99
N ILE A 320 6.23 -22.50 -3.33
CA ILE A 320 7.26 -21.58 -3.81
C ILE A 320 6.94 -21.04 -5.22
N SER A 321 6.16 -21.80 -6.01
CA SER A 321 5.79 -21.45 -7.38
C SER A 321 4.97 -20.17 -7.46
N GLN A 322 4.05 -19.92 -6.52
CA GLN A 322 3.33 -18.64 -6.40
C GLN A 322 4.29 -17.46 -6.21
N LEU A 323 5.33 -17.64 -5.40
CA LEU A 323 6.33 -16.59 -5.18
C LEU A 323 7.19 -16.39 -6.43
N ASN A 324 7.52 -17.45 -7.15
CA ASN A 324 8.24 -17.37 -8.43
C ASN A 324 7.43 -16.64 -9.50
N GLU A 325 6.10 -16.81 -9.54
CA GLU A 325 5.22 -16.11 -10.47
C GLU A 325 5.22 -14.59 -10.23
N ILE A 326 5.19 -14.17 -8.96
CA ILE A 326 5.13 -12.75 -8.58
C ILE A 326 6.52 -12.07 -8.69
N TYR A 327 7.58 -12.73 -8.22
CA TYR A 327 8.90 -12.11 -8.05
C TYR A 327 9.95 -12.59 -9.07
N GLY A 328 9.62 -13.59 -9.88
CA GLY A 328 10.60 -14.36 -10.64
C GLY A 328 11.42 -15.28 -9.73
N ILE A 329 12.14 -16.24 -10.32
CA ILE A 329 12.94 -17.23 -9.58
C ILE A 329 13.98 -16.55 -8.67
N GLU A 330 14.72 -15.57 -9.20
CA GLU A 330 15.76 -14.87 -8.44
C GLU A 330 15.16 -13.99 -7.34
N GLY A 331 14.04 -13.30 -7.60
CA GLY A 331 13.36 -12.49 -6.60
C GLY A 331 12.77 -13.33 -5.46
N ALA A 332 12.19 -14.48 -5.78
CA ALA A 332 11.69 -15.43 -4.78
C ALA A 332 12.83 -16.01 -3.92
N LYS A 333 13.99 -16.30 -4.51
CA LYS A 333 15.20 -16.67 -3.74
C LYS A 333 15.63 -15.56 -2.79
N THR A 334 15.70 -14.31 -3.25
CA THR A 334 16.03 -13.15 -2.40
C THR A 334 15.03 -13.01 -1.25
N LEU A 335 13.73 -13.12 -1.54
CA LEU A 335 12.66 -13.12 -0.54
C LEU A 335 12.84 -14.27 0.46
N MET A 336 13.15 -15.48 0.03
CA MET A 336 13.33 -16.60 0.97
C MET A 336 14.62 -16.47 1.79
N SER A 337 15.71 -15.97 1.22
CA SER A 337 16.95 -15.68 1.94
C SER A 337 16.77 -14.62 3.03
N ALA A 338 15.76 -13.75 2.89
CA ALA A 338 15.34 -12.82 3.92
C ALA A 338 14.75 -13.46 5.18
N HIS A 339 14.25 -14.68 5.06
CA HIS A 339 13.55 -15.40 6.11
C HIS A 339 14.48 -16.53 6.56
N PRO A 340 15.42 -16.27 7.49
CA PRO A 340 16.32 -17.30 7.99
C PRO A 340 15.57 -18.35 8.81
N CYS A 341 14.47 -17.97 9.47
CA CYS A 341 13.56 -18.92 10.09
C CYS A 341 12.51 -19.37 9.07
N ARG A 342 12.53 -20.65 8.70
CA ARG A 342 11.60 -21.26 7.77
C ARG A 342 10.86 -22.41 8.43
N ILE A 343 9.54 -22.35 8.36
CA ILE A 343 8.64 -23.38 8.86
C ILE A 343 7.98 -24.00 7.65
N ILE A 344 8.03 -25.33 7.56
CA ILE A 344 7.43 -26.05 6.44
C ILE A 344 6.48 -27.08 7.03
N TYR A 345 5.21 -27.00 6.66
CA TYR A 345 4.23 -28.06 6.94
C TYR A 345 4.25 -29.05 5.79
N ALA A 346 3.72 -30.26 6.04
CA ALA A 346 3.78 -31.43 5.16
C ALA A 346 3.90 -31.09 3.66
N VAL A 347 4.97 -31.57 3.04
CA VAL A 347 5.29 -31.35 1.63
C VAL A 347 4.60 -32.42 0.81
N SER A 348 3.75 -32.02 -0.14
CA SER A 348 2.99 -32.96 -0.98
C SER A 348 3.76 -33.43 -2.22
N GLU A 349 4.75 -32.66 -2.68
CA GLU A 349 5.51 -32.95 -3.90
C GLU A 349 6.91 -33.49 -3.59
N GLU A 350 7.32 -34.55 -4.30
CA GLU A 350 8.60 -35.25 -4.10
C GLU A 350 9.81 -34.34 -4.35
N ASP A 351 9.77 -33.55 -5.42
CA ASP A 351 10.85 -32.62 -5.78
C ASP A 351 11.09 -31.55 -4.70
N ASP A 352 10.02 -31.05 -4.08
CA ASP A 352 10.12 -30.08 -3.00
C ASP A 352 10.64 -30.75 -1.72
N ALA A 353 10.19 -31.97 -1.42
CA ALA A 353 10.66 -32.74 -0.28
C ALA A 353 12.16 -33.05 -0.38
N ALA A 354 12.65 -33.43 -1.57
CA ALA A 354 14.06 -33.69 -1.83
C ALA A 354 14.92 -32.42 -1.61
N LYS A 355 14.50 -31.28 -2.17
CA LYS A 355 15.19 -29.98 -1.96
C LYS A 355 15.22 -29.55 -0.51
N ILE A 356 14.17 -29.84 0.26
CA ILE A 356 14.10 -29.53 1.69
C ILE A 356 15.03 -30.46 2.47
N SER A 357 15.01 -31.76 2.18
CA SER A 357 15.90 -32.74 2.81
C SER A 357 17.37 -32.37 2.58
N GLU A 358 17.74 -31.98 1.36
CA GLU A 358 19.10 -31.53 1.03
C GLU A 358 19.49 -30.28 1.84
N LYS A 359 18.57 -29.32 1.99
CA LYS A 359 18.82 -28.09 2.78
C LYS A 359 18.94 -28.35 4.28
N LEU A 360 18.19 -29.31 4.83
CA LEU A 360 18.29 -29.67 6.24
C LEU A 360 19.59 -30.42 6.55
N GLY A 361 20.18 -31.05 5.55
CA GLY A 361 21.39 -31.84 5.68
C GLY A 361 21.13 -33.20 6.32
N TYR A 362 22.21 -33.88 6.68
CA TYR A 362 22.19 -35.19 7.32
C TYR A 362 22.96 -35.15 8.64
N ILE A 363 22.55 -35.99 9.60
CA ILE A 363 23.29 -36.20 10.85
C ILE A 363 24.18 -37.42 10.62
N THR A 364 25.50 -37.23 10.73
CA THR A 364 26.52 -38.31 10.64
C THR A 364 26.83 -38.92 11.99
#